data_AF-A0A967AHC4-F1
#
_entry.id   AF-A0A967AHC4-F1
#
_cell.length_a   1.000
_cell.length_b   1.000
_cell.length_c   1.000
_cell.angle_alpha   90.00
_cell.angle_beta   90.00
_cell.angle_gamma   90.00
#
_symmetry.space_group_name_H-M   'P 1'
#
loop_
_entity.id
_entity.type
_entity.pdbx_description
1 polymer ?
#
loop_
_entity_poly.entity_id
_entity_poly.type
_entity_poly.pdbx_seq_one_letter_code
_entity_poly.pdbx_strand_id
1 'polypeptide(L)' 'MKSKKAIKPKTPTKSKTTRQRPTRRTTPEAPPSSVSATLHERIAIRAFENYERRIRQGPLDDWLQAEREILGSQ' A
#
# COMPACT_ATOMS: atom_id res chain seq x y z
N MET A 1 62.59 19.66 -32.56
CA MET A 1 62.45 18.44 -31.74
C MET A 1 60.97 18.15 -31.49
N LYS A 2 60.57 16.91 -31.80
CA LYS A 2 59.41 16.09 -31.38
C LYS A 2 58.19 16.73 -30.68
N SER A 3 57.05 16.49 -31.33
CA SER A 3 55.65 16.59 -30.89
C SER A 3 55.35 15.98 -29.52
N LYS A 4 54.38 16.55 -28.79
CA LYS A 4 53.59 15.82 -27.79
C LYS A 4 52.10 16.21 -27.84
N LYS A 5 51.30 15.19 -27.58
CA LYS A 5 49.90 14.95 -27.98
C LYS A 5 48.85 15.81 -27.26
N ALA A 6 47.69 15.83 -27.92
CA ALA A 6 46.40 16.41 -27.56
C ALA A 6 45.75 15.84 -26.29
N ILE A 7 44.88 16.65 -25.66
CA ILE A 7 43.77 16.16 -24.83
C ILE A 7 42.57 17.08 -25.08
N LYS A 8 41.58 16.57 -25.83
CA LYS A 8 40.28 17.22 -26.01
C LYS A 8 39.56 17.27 -24.65
N PRO A 9 38.94 18.40 -24.24
CA PRO A 9 38.13 18.39 -23.03
C PRO A 9 36.91 17.51 -23.26
N LYS A 10 36.84 16.39 -22.52
CA LYS A 10 35.70 15.49 -22.51
C LYS A 10 34.52 16.25 -21.91
N THR A 11 33.49 16.49 -22.72
CA THR A 11 32.18 16.92 -22.25
C THR A 11 31.65 15.88 -21.26
N PRO A 12 31.26 16.26 -20.03
CA PRO A 12 30.49 15.37 -19.20
C PRO A 12 29.04 15.42 -19.71
N THR A 13 28.72 14.57 -20.67
CA THR A 13 27.32 14.25 -20.99
C THR A 13 26.77 13.52 -19.78
N LYS A 14 26.19 14.28 -18.84
CA LYS A 14 25.37 13.70 -17.76
C LYS A 14 24.14 13.10 -18.45
N SER A 15 24.24 11.84 -18.85
CA SER A 15 23.08 11.02 -19.18
C SER A 15 22.25 10.92 -17.91
N LYS A 16 21.31 11.85 -17.76
CA LYS A 16 20.30 11.84 -16.71
C LYS A 16 19.36 10.68 -17.05
N THR A 17 19.74 9.47 -16.67
CA THR A 17 18.81 8.36 -16.56
C THR A 17 17.88 8.70 -15.41
N THR A 18 16.84 9.48 -15.71
CA THR A 18 15.67 9.58 -14.86
C THR A 18 15.09 8.17 -14.80
N ARG A 19 15.44 7.44 -13.75
CA ARG A 19 14.84 6.16 -13.42
C ARG A 19 13.33 6.46 -13.27
N GLN A 20 12.57 6.12 -14.30
CA GLN A 20 11.10 6.20 -14.26
C GLN A 20 10.67 5.29 -13.12
N ARG A 21 10.38 5.90 -11.96
CA ARG A 21 9.69 5.22 -10.87
C ARG A 21 8.36 4.79 -11.47
N PRO A 22 7.95 3.51 -11.38
CA PRO A 22 6.61 3.14 -11.76
C PRO A 22 5.66 3.99 -10.93
N THR A 23 4.97 4.92 -11.57
CA THR A 23 3.81 5.57 -10.96
C THR A 23 2.80 4.46 -10.80
N ARG A 24 2.76 3.86 -9.61
CA ARG A 24 1.67 2.97 -9.22
C ARG A 24 0.42 3.82 -9.30
N ARG A 25 -0.30 3.74 -10.42
CA ARG A 25 -1.67 4.20 -10.51
C ARG A 25 -2.44 3.35 -9.51
N THR A 26 -2.70 3.91 -8.33
CA THR A 26 -3.86 3.52 -7.54
C THR A 26 -5.07 4.06 -8.29
N THR A 27 -5.43 3.39 -9.38
CA THR A 27 -6.84 3.36 -9.76
C THR A 27 -7.56 2.71 -8.57
N PRO A 28 -8.63 3.32 -8.02
CA PRO A 28 -9.52 2.62 -7.12
C PRO A 28 -10.29 1.62 -7.99
N GLU A 29 -9.59 0.60 -8.47
CA GLU A 29 -10.22 -0.57 -9.03
C GLU A 29 -10.80 -1.29 -7.82
N ALA A 30 -12.08 -1.04 -7.56
CA ALA A 30 -12.83 -1.78 -6.57
C ALA A 30 -12.59 -3.26 -6.90
N PRO A 31 -12.00 -4.04 -5.97
CA PRO A 31 -11.77 -5.44 -6.21
C PRO A 31 -13.11 -6.09 -6.57
N PRO A 32 -13.12 -7.14 -7.41
CA PRO A 32 -14.35 -7.87 -7.68
C PRO A 32 -14.98 -8.22 -6.33
N SER A 33 -16.26 -7.88 -6.16
CA SER A 33 -17.08 -8.16 -4.98
C SER A 33 -17.13 -9.67 -4.74
N SER A 34 -16.04 -10.22 -4.24
CA SER A 34 -15.99 -11.57 -3.70
C SER A 34 -16.87 -11.57 -2.46
N VAL A 35 -17.68 -12.60 -2.28
CA VAL A 35 -18.50 -12.77 -1.06
C VAL A 35 -17.64 -12.66 0.21
N SER A 36 -16.36 -13.04 0.11
CA SER A 36 -15.37 -12.81 1.17
C SER A 36 -15.03 -11.33 1.39
N ALA A 37 -14.92 -10.54 0.32
CA ALA A 37 -14.66 -9.10 0.42
C ALA A 37 -15.81 -8.36 1.13
N THR A 38 -17.07 -8.73 0.84
CA THR A 38 -18.23 -8.15 1.52
C THR A 38 -18.35 -8.61 2.97
N LEU A 39 -17.93 -9.84 3.30
CA LEU A 39 -17.86 -10.33 4.68
C LEU A 39 -16.80 -9.56 5.49
N HIS A 40 -15.59 -9.43 4.95
CA HIS A 40 -14.51 -8.69 5.62
C HIS A 40 -14.86 -7.22 5.84
N GLU A 41 -15.55 -6.59 4.89
CA GLU A 41 -16.05 -5.21 5.05
C GLU A 41 -17.02 -5.10 6.23
N ARG A 42 -17.98 -6.02 6.36
CA ARG A 42 -18.91 -6.06 7.50
C ARG A 42 -18.18 -6.27 8.82
N ILE A 43 -17.18 -7.15 8.85
CA ILE A 43 -16.34 -7.39 10.04
C ILE A 43 -15.56 -6.13 10.40
N ALA A 44 -14.97 -5.44 9.42
CA ALA A 44 -14.21 -4.23 9.65
C ALA A 44 -15.07 -3.09 10.24
N ILE A 45 -16.26 -2.86 9.68
CA ILE A 45 -17.22 -1.87 10.21
C ILE A 45 -17.58 -2.21 11.66
N ARG A 46 -17.89 -3.48 11.94
CA ARG A 46 -18.31 -3.90 13.27
C ARG A 46 -17.16 -3.85 14.29
N ALA A 47 -15.94 -4.19 13.89
CA ALA A 47 -14.74 -4.07 14.71
C ALA A 47 -14.46 -2.61 15.07
N PHE A 48 -14.67 -1.70 14.11
CA PHE A 48 -14.53 -0.26 14.34
C PHE A 48 -15.55 0.26 15.36
N GLU A 49 -16.82 -0.16 15.28
CA GLU A 49 -17.82 0.18 16.30
C GLU A 49 -17.45 -0.32 17.70
N ASN A 50 -16.85 -1.52 17.79
CA ASN A 50 -16.39 -2.08 19.06
C ASN A 50 -15.22 -1.27 19.64
N TYR A 51 -14.26 -0.90 18.78
CA TYR A 51 -13.15 -0.02 19.13
C TYR A 51 -13.64 1.33 19.66
N GLU A 52 -14.63 1.96 19.02
CA GLU A 52 -15.15 3.25 19.49
C GLU A 52 -15.87 3.16 20.84
N ARG A 53 -16.50 2.02 21.15
CA ARG A 53 -17.22 1.81 22.41
C ARG A 53 -16.31 1.46 23.59
N ARG A 54 -15.06 1.02 23.33
CA ARG A 54 -14.15 0.51 24.38
C ARG A 54 -12.95 1.42 24.54
N ILE A 55 -12.60 1.70 25.81
CA ILE A 55 -11.48 2.59 26.15
C ILE A 55 -10.15 1.82 26.25
N ARG A 56 -10.15 0.47 26.37
CA ARG A 56 -8.94 -0.31 26.76
C ARG A 56 -8.80 -1.72 26.17
N GLN A 57 -9.51 -2.07 25.11
CA GLN A 57 -9.25 -3.36 24.42
C GLN A 57 -8.42 -3.15 23.15
N GLY A 58 -7.73 -4.22 22.75
CA GLY A 58 -6.84 -4.19 21.60
C GLY A 58 -7.63 -4.29 20.30
N PRO A 59 -7.18 -3.64 19.20
CA PRO A 59 -7.85 -3.71 17.90
C PRO A 59 -8.06 -5.14 17.37
N LEU A 60 -7.18 -6.07 17.77
CA LEU A 60 -7.30 -7.47 17.38
C LEU A 60 -8.48 -8.17 18.11
N ASP A 61 -8.69 -7.86 19.38
CA ASP A 61 -9.80 -8.42 20.15
C ASP A 61 -11.14 -7.91 19.61
N ASP A 62 -11.21 -6.63 19.25
CA ASP A 62 -12.39 -6.02 18.65
C ASP A 62 -12.72 -6.64 17.28
N TRP A 63 -11.69 -6.96 16.49
CA TRP A 63 -11.83 -7.70 15.23
C TRP A 63 -12.37 -9.11 15.48
N LEU A 64 -11.75 -9.88 16.38
CA LEU A 64 -12.16 -11.25 16.66
C LEU A 64 -13.60 -11.30 17.22
N GLN A 65 -13.98 -10.31 18.02
CA GLN A 65 -15.34 -10.20 18.51
C GLN A 65 -16.32 -9.90 17.35
N ALA A 66 -15.99 -8.96 16.48
CA ALA A 66 -16.81 -8.65 15.30
C ALA A 66 -16.95 -9.85 14.35
N GLU A 67 -15.88 -10.62 14.17
CA GLU A 67 -15.90 -11.86 13.39
C GLU A 67 -16.86 -12.88 14.00
N ARG A 68 -16.77 -13.13 15.32
CA ARG A 68 -17.68 -14.04 16.03
C ARG A 68 -19.14 -13.58 15.96
N GLU A 69 -19.41 -12.29 16.09
CA GLU A 69 -20.77 -11.75 16.00
C GLU A 69 -21.37 -11.97 14.60
N ILE A 70 -20.59 -11.77 13.54
CA ILE A 70 -21.09 -11.87 12.17
C ILE A 70 -21.20 -13.32 11.68
N LEU A 71 -20.24 -14.19 12.05
CA LEU A 71 -20.25 -15.61 11.67
C LEU A 71 -21.14 -16.46 12.58
N GLY A 72 -21.25 -16.12 13.87
CA GLY A 72 -22.12 -16.82 14.82
C GLY A 72 -23.60 -16.47 14.70
N SER A 73 -23.95 -15.45 13.91
CA SER A 73 -25.34 -15.05 13.63
C SER A 73 -25.90 -15.65 12.32
N GLN A 74 -25.17 -16.57 11.69
CA GLN A 74 -25.60 -17.33 10.50
C GLN A 74 -26.21 -18.67 10.89
#